data_AF-A0A6B3LU30-F1
#
_entry.id   AF-A0A6B3LU30-F1
#
_cell.length_a   1.000
_cell.length_b   1.000
_cell.length_c   1.000
_cell.angle_alpha   90.00
_cell.angle_beta   90.00
_cell.angle_gamma   90.00
#
_symmetry.space_group_name_H-M   'P 1'
#
loop_
_entity.id
_entity.type
_entity.pdbx_description
1 polymer ?
#
loop_
_entity_poly.entity_id
_entity_poly.type
_entity_poly.pdbx_seq_one_letter_code
_entity_poly.pdbx_strand_id
1 'polypeptide(L)'
;MKFKTHYWLAPVLLGFLSTSCDKKDLEEVVPTASAVHTSNATSANVFFERLFETSDGLSGLNLEKAYSYSMQISNATAYEGSQSLRIELRESDAEVAGGTRSELNLGHAQNKEQWYSFAVYFPAQYNTPDRAAEQIMQWHAVPDAGEEWRTPAKSLQIQNGRFIMKIGYNSQPISSASVPFEGEKQYDLGPVTTDAWQQFAFHVIHSYGSDGLVEVWKNGTKILEHRGGNSYNDTRLPYWKVGLYKWPWNGTGKTDVSTRVLYFDNIRQGTSAATLEEMTGKKITQPAPTPTPEPEVTPTPEPEVTPTPEPEVTPTPEPEVTPTPEPTPTKKWNNGKGPNKEHPKKKN
;
A
#
# COMPACT_ATOMS: atom_id res chain seq x y z
N MET A 1 8.17 -60.30 -4.05
CA MET A 1 9.06 -59.26 -3.49
C MET A 1 8.57 -57.92 -4.01
N LYS A 2 8.24 -56.98 -3.12
CA LYS A 2 7.46 -55.75 -3.38
C LYS A 2 8.34 -54.67 -4.05
N PHE A 3 7.93 -54.14 -5.20
CA PHE A 3 8.46 -52.87 -5.71
C PHE A 3 7.60 -51.73 -5.16
N LYS A 4 8.19 -50.87 -4.32
CA LYS A 4 7.59 -49.61 -3.86
C LYS A 4 8.10 -48.47 -4.73
N THR A 5 7.22 -47.91 -5.55
CA THR A 5 7.38 -46.59 -6.18
C THR A 5 7.40 -45.50 -5.10
N HIS A 6 8.49 -44.74 -4.99
CA HIS A 6 8.53 -43.50 -4.21
C HIS A 6 8.35 -42.34 -5.18
N TYR A 7 7.21 -41.66 -5.07
CA TYR A 7 6.99 -40.33 -5.63
C TYR A 7 7.83 -39.33 -4.85
N TRP A 8 8.78 -38.68 -5.52
CA TRP A 8 9.42 -37.47 -5.02
C TRP A 8 8.56 -36.27 -5.41
N LEU A 9 7.90 -35.68 -4.41
CA LEU A 9 7.35 -34.33 -4.50
C LEU A 9 8.53 -33.35 -4.55
N ALA A 10 8.78 -32.74 -5.71
CA ALA A 10 9.68 -31.62 -5.84
C ALA A 10 9.01 -30.36 -5.24
N PRO A 11 9.62 -29.66 -4.28
CA PRO A 11 9.14 -28.36 -3.88
C PRO A 11 9.46 -27.37 -5.01
N VAL A 12 8.42 -26.78 -5.61
CA VAL A 12 8.54 -25.65 -6.50
C VAL A 12 8.97 -24.45 -5.66
N LEU A 13 10.28 -24.17 -5.65
CA LEU A 13 10.83 -22.94 -5.11
C LEU A 13 10.55 -21.84 -6.15
N LEU A 14 9.47 -21.07 -5.98
CA LEU A 14 9.31 -19.79 -6.67
C LEU A 14 10.31 -18.79 -6.06
N GLY A 15 11.54 -18.81 -6.57
CA GLY A 15 12.50 -17.74 -6.34
C GLY A 15 12.08 -16.51 -7.16
N PHE A 16 11.50 -15.51 -6.49
CA PHE A 16 11.41 -14.18 -7.06
C PHE A 16 12.83 -13.60 -7.10
N LEU A 17 13.45 -13.61 -8.27
CA LEU A 17 14.70 -12.90 -8.53
C LEU A 17 14.42 -11.39 -8.44
N SER A 18 14.80 -10.77 -7.32
CA SER A 18 14.81 -9.32 -7.17
C SER A 18 16.04 -8.74 -7.86
N THR A 19 16.02 -8.63 -9.19
CA THR A 19 17.04 -7.87 -9.93
C THR A 19 16.57 -6.43 -10.05
N SER A 20 17.11 -5.54 -9.21
CA SER A 20 17.00 -4.11 -9.42
C SER A 20 18.29 -3.43 -8.95
N CYS A 21 19.26 -3.32 -9.86
CA CYS A 21 20.14 -2.16 -10.03
C CYS A 21 21.16 -2.48 -11.12
N ASP A 22 20.78 -2.26 -12.39
CA ASP A 22 21.70 -2.21 -13.53
C ASP A 22 21.41 -0.90 -14.30
N LYS A 23 21.63 0.25 -13.66
CA LYS A 23 21.64 1.55 -14.35
C LYS A 23 22.82 2.37 -13.81
N LYS A 24 23.80 2.56 -14.70
CA LYS A 24 25.15 3.10 -14.41
C LYS A 24 25.21 4.63 -14.27
N ASP A 25 24.08 5.33 -14.31
CA ASP A 25 24.02 6.80 -14.37
C ASP A 25 23.37 7.40 -13.11
N LEU A 26 23.85 7.01 -11.94
CA LEU A 26 23.52 7.68 -10.68
C LEU A 26 24.63 8.68 -10.37
N GLU A 27 24.47 9.92 -10.85
CA GLU A 27 25.32 11.03 -10.42
C GLU A 27 24.99 11.41 -8.96
N GLU A 28 26.04 11.63 -8.16
CA GLU A 28 25.92 12.14 -6.81
C GLU A 28 25.38 13.58 -6.89
N VAL A 29 24.10 13.77 -6.58
CA VAL A 29 23.60 15.11 -6.23
C VAL A 29 24.15 15.41 -4.84
N VAL A 30 25.36 15.97 -4.79
CA VAL A 30 25.98 16.46 -3.56
C VAL A 30 25.04 17.51 -2.99
N PRO A 31 24.42 17.29 -1.82
CA PRO A 31 23.62 18.33 -1.20
C PRO A 31 24.58 19.46 -0.82
N THR A 32 24.39 20.64 -1.41
CA THR A 32 24.88 21.86 -0.77
C THR A 32 24.21 21.91 0.59
N ALA A 33 25.00 21.79 1.64
CA ALA A 33 24.57 22.00 3.02
C ALA A 33 24.17 23.46 3.19
N SER A 34 23.00 23.83 2.66
CA SER A 34 22.27 24.98 3.14
C SER A 34 21.57 24.49 4.39
N ALA A 35 22.06 24.95 5.55
CA ALA A 35 21.34 24.87 6.80
C ALA A 35 20.01 25.61 6.63
N VAL A 36 18.98 24.91 6.16
CA VAL A 36 17.61 25.44 6.09
C VAL A 36 17.02 25.25 7.48
N HIS A 37 17.30 26.22 8.35
CA HIS A 37 16.51 26.48 9.53
C HIS A 37 15.13 26.97 9.09
N THR A 38 14.11 26.12 9.11
CA THR A 38 12.71 26.56 9.11
C THR A 38 11.84 25.60 9.91
N SER A 39 10.93 26.21 10.69
CA SER A 39 10.17 25.71 11.84
C SER A 39 10.99 25.56 13.14
N ASN A 40 10.52 26.18 14.21
CA ASN A 40 11.09 26.04 15.55
C ASN A 40 11.05 24.56 15.92
N ALA A 41 12.18 23.87 15.83
CA ALA A 41 12.29 22.51 16.33
C ALA A 41 11.73 22.48 17.75
N THR A 42 10.74 21.62 17.96
CA THR A 42 10.03 21.50 19.24
C THR A 42 10.93 20.99 20.37
N SER A 43 12.15 20.55 20.04
CA SER A 43 13.18 20.11 20.96
C SER A 43 14.60 20.33 20.40
N ALA A 44 15.58 20.52 21.30
CA ALA A 44 17.01 20.56 20.97
C ALA A 44 17.53 19.23 20.38
N ASN A 45 16.79 18.13 20.55
CA ASN A 45 17.18 16.81 20.05
C ASN A 45 16.70 16.54 18.61
N VAL A 46 15.82 17.37 18.05
CA VAL A 46 15.33 17.25 16.67
C VAL A 46 16.02 18.30 15.81
N PHE A 47 16.90 17.87 14.92
CA PHE A 47 17.70 18.80 14.10
C PHE A 47 17.11 19.04 12.69
N PHE A 48 16.16 18.21 12.27
CA PHE A 48 15.43 18.39 11.02
C PHE A 48 13.95 18.08 11.22
N GLU A 49 13.08 18.94 10.69
CA GLU A 49 11.63 18.78 10.71
C GLU A 49 11.00 19.31 9.41
N ARG A 50 9.99 18.59 8.91
CA ARG A 50 9.05 19.08 7.89
C ARG A 50 7.61 18.71 8.27
N LEU A 51 6.82 19.74 8.57
CA LEU A 51 5.36 19.69 8.80
C LEU A 51 4.54 20.20 7.61
N PHE A 52 5.18 20.77 6.59
CA PHE A 52 4.52 21.22 5.35
C PHE A 52 3.46 22.33 5.46
N GLU A 53 3.38 23.04 6.60
CA GLU A 53 2.42 24.13 6.89
C GLU A 53 2.63 25.45 6.13
N THR A 54 3.53 25.48 5.14
CA THR A 54 3.79 26.69 4.35
C THR A 54 3.64 26.43 2.86
N SER A 55 3.23 27.47 2.12
CA SER A 55 3.05 27.40 0.66
C SER A 55 4.35 27.11 -0.10
N ASP A 56 5.51 27.37 0.52
CA ASP A 56 6.84 27.02 0.05
C ASP A 56 7.40 25.76 0.72
N GLY A 57 6.56 24.88 1.29
CA GLY A 57 6.96 23.74 2.12
C GLY A 57 7.90 22.71 1.48
N LEU A 58 8.14 22.80 0.16
CA LEU A 58 9.12 21.99 -0.57
C LEU A 58 10.46 22.70 -0.84
N SER A 59 10.55 24.00 -0.55
CA SER A 59 11.74 24.81 -0.79
C SER A 59 12.93 24.30 0.03
N GLY A 60 14.11 24.26 -0.61
CA GLY A 60 15.34 23.79 0.01
C GLY A 60 15.42 22.27 0.28
N LEU A 61 14.45 21.49 -0.21
CA LEU A 61 14.51 20.02 -0.15
C LEU A 61 15.13 19.46 -1.44
N ASN A 62 15.87 18.36 -1.31
CA ASN A 62 16.35 17.59 -2.45
C ASN A 62 15.23 16.62 -2.90
N LEU A 63 14.64 16.90 -4.06
CA LEU A 63 13.48 16.17 -4.59
C LEU A 63 13.88 15.30 -5.78
N GLU A 64 13.68 13.99 -5.67
CA GLU A 64 13.82 13.05 -6.77
C GLU A 64 12.43 12.79 -7.38
N LYS A 65 11.99 13.66 -8.30
CA LYS A 65 10.66 13.58 -8.92
C LYS A 65 10.68 13.96 -10.41
N ALA A 66 9.80 13.34 -11.20
CA ALA A 66 9.73 13.58 -12.64
C ALA A 66 8.91 14.83 -13.02
N TYR A 67 7.79 15.09 -12.31
CA TYR A 67 6.84 16.14 -12.70
C TYR A 67 6.45 17.04 -11.52
N SER A 68 5.70 18.10 -11.82
CA SER A 68 5.18 19.04 -10.81
C SER A 68 4.08 18.42 -9.94
N TYR A 69 3.24 17.54 -10.49
CA TYR A 69 2.21 16.84 -9.73
C TYR A 69 2.76 15.76 -8.80
N SER A 70 3.99 15.30 -9.07
CA SER A 70 4.60 14.19 -8.34
C SER A 70 4.74 14.46 -6.85
N MET A 71 4.91 15.74 -6.47
CA MET A 71 4.97 16.19 -5.09
C MET A 71 4.29 17.56 -4.96
N GLN A 72 3.30 17.65 -4.09
CA GLN A 72 2.54 18.88 -3.86
C GLN A 72 2.21 19.04 -2.37
N ILE A 73 2.23 20.27 -1.87
CA ILE A 73 1.63 20.56 -0.56
C ILE A 73 0.10 20.45 -0.70
N SER A 74 -0.55 19.74 0.20
CA SER A 74 -1.98 19.46 0.16
C SER A 74 -2.63 19.74 1.50
N ASN A 75 -3.85 20.25 1.48
CA ASN A 75 -4.73 20.42 2.65
C ASN A 75 -5.82 19.33 2.74
N ALA A 76 -5.71 18.25 1.95
CA ALA A 76 -6.73 17.20 1.92
C ALA A 76 -6.75 16.36 3.21
N THR A 77 -5.58 16.14 3.80
CA THR A 77 -5.38 15.45 5.07
C THR A 77 -4.05 15.89 5.66
N ALA A 78 -3.91 15.92 6.98
CA ALA A 78 -2.68 16.27 7.69
C ALA A 78 -2.57 15.43 8.96
N TYR A 79 -1.33 15.12 9.36
CA TYR A 79 -1.05 14.43 10.62
C TYR A 79 -0.86 15.42 11.76
N GLU A 80 -0.18 16.53 11.48
CA GLU A 80 0.00 17.71 12.31
C GLU A 80 -0.43 18.95 11.52
N GLY A 81 -1.03 19.94 12.18
CA GLY A 81 -1.40 21.18 11.50
C GLY A 81 -2.57 21.02 10.51
N SER A 82 -2.37 21.45 9.27
CA SER A 82 -3.42 21.58 8.26
C SER A 82 -2.98 21.16 6.86
N GLN A 83 -1.69 20.91 6.66
CA GLN A 83 -1.11 20.55 5.38
C GLN A 83 -0.25 19.29 5.48
N SER A 84 -0.03 18.64 4.35
CA SER A 84 0.89 17.51 4.24
C SER A 84 1.50 17.45 2.84
N LEU A 85 2.56 16.68 2.70
CA LEU A 85 3.15 16.36 1.40
C LEU A 85 2.31 15.28 0.72
N ARG A 86 1.62 15.62 -0.36
CA ARG A 86 1.02 14.67 -1.28
C ARG A 86 2.06 14.19 -2.28
N ILE A 87 2.25 12.88 -2.37
CA ILE A 87 3.04 12.23 -3.42
C ILE A 87 2.10 11.53 -4.39
N GLU A 88 2.34 11.71 -5.68
CA GLU A 88 1.69 10.97 -6.76
C GLU A 88 2.75 10.41 -7.70
N LEU A 89 2.64 9.13 -8.03
CA LEU A 89 3.51 8.45 -8.99
C LEU A 89 2.66 7.65 -9.96
N ARG A 90 2.96 7.75 -11.24
CA ARG A 90 2.27 7.00 -12.29
C ARG A 90 3.23 6.03 -12.96
N GLU A 91 2.70 4.93 -13.44
CA GLU A 91 3.45 3.90 -14.19
C GLU A 91 4.17 4.50 -15.42
N SER A 92 3.58 5.53 -16.03
CA SER A 92 4.12 6.22 -17.20
C SER A 92 5.20 7.27 -16.87
N ASP A 93 5.51 7.50 -15.60
CA ASP A 93 6.41 8.59 -15.23
C ASP A 93 7.84 8.28 -15.66
N ALA A 94 8.54 9.30 -16.16
CA ALA A 94 9.95 9.19 -16.48
C ALA A 94 10.74 8.80 -15.21
N GLU A 95 11.70 7.88 -15.38
CA GLU A 95 12.60 7.54 -14.29
C GLU A 95 13.50 8.73 -13.94
N VAL A 96 13.73 8.92 -12.64
CA VAL A 96 14.65 9.92 -12.08
C VAL A 96 15.52 9.25 -11.03
N ALA A 97 16.78 9.68 -10.93
CA ALA A 97 17.76 9.06 -10.01
C ALA A 97 17.74 7.52 -10.08
N GLY A 98 17.72 6.97 -11.30
CA GLY A 98 17.81 5.52 -11.56
C GLY A 98 16.54 4.70 -11.30
N GLY A 99 15.35 5.32 -11.22
CA GLY A 99 14.09 4.56 -11.26
C GLY A 99 12.82 5.39 -11.18
N THR A 100 11.66 4.75 -11.30
CA THR A 100 10.34 5.39 -11.23
C THR A 100 10.01 5.74 -9.79
N ARG A 101 10.19 7.02 -9.42
CA ARG A 101 10.14 7.46 -8.02
C ARG A 101 9.63 8.89 -7.83
N SER A 102 9.27 9.17 -6.58
CA SER A 102 9.04 10.48 -6.02
C SER A 102 9.51 10.44 -4.57
N GLU A 103 10.79 10.75 -4.33
CA GLU A 103 11.43 10.66 -3.02
C GLU A 103 12.10 11.97 -2.58
N LEU A 104 11.99 12.28 -1.28
CA LEU A 104 12.83 13.28 -0.63
C LEU A 104 14.15 12.62 -0.26
N ASN A 105 15.27 13.20 -0.69
CA ASN A 105 16.59 12.84 -0.18
C ASN A 105 16.95 13.77 0.98
N LEU A 106 17.02 13.21 2.19
CA LEU A 106 17.13 13.95 3.44
C LEU A 106 18.56 13.97 4.00
N GLY A 107 19.53 13.60 3.17
CA GLY A 107 20.96 13.65 3.48
C GLY A 107 21.44 12.47 4.31
N HIS A 108 22.75 12.49 4.58
CA HIS A 108 23.45 11.47 5.36
C HIS A 108 23.07 11.51 6.84
N ALA A 109 23.04 10.34 7.47
CA ALA A 109 23.04 10.27 8.92
C ALA A 109 24.24 11.07 9.46
N GLN A 110 24.00 11.91 10.46
CA GLN A 110 25.03 12.74 11.09
C GLN A 110 25.86 11.95 12.10
N ASN A 111 25.27 10.90 12.67
CA ASN A 111 25.88 10.03 13.66
C ASN A 111 25.49 8.57 13.41
N LYS A 112 26.30 7.64 13.93
CA LYS A 112 25.96 6.20 13.88
C LYS A 112 24.63 5.93 14.56
N GLU A 113 24.42 6.48 15.75
CA GLU A 113 23.17 6.39 16.50
C GLU A 113 22.31 7.61 16.19
N GLN A 114 21.13 7.38 15.60
CA GLN A 114 20.25 8.46 15.16
C GLN A 114 18.77 8.03 15.17
N TRP A 115 17.89 9.02 15.38
CA TRP A 115 16.45 8.85 15.27
C TRP A 115 15.90 9.39 13.96
N TYR A 116 14.86 8.73 13.45
CA TYR A 116 14.13 9.11 12.25
C TYR A 116 12.64 8.90 12.46
N SER A 117 11.78 9.72 11.86
CA SER A 117 10.35 9.46 11.85
C SER A 117 9.63 10.12 10.68
N PHE A 118 8.47 9.58 10.38
CA PHE A 118 7.48 10.20 9.51
C PHE A 118 6.09 9.66 9.85
N ALA A 119 5.07 10.43 9.53
CA ALA A 119 3.70 9.95 9.41
C ALA A 119 3.37 9.74 7.94
N VAL A 120 2.60 8.69 7.64
CA VAL A 120 2.13 8.37 6.28
C VAL A 120 0.65 8.03 6.26
N TYR A 121 -0.08 8.55 5.28
CA TYR A 121 -1.49 8.27 5.04
C TYR A 121 -1.67 7.56 3.70
N PHE A 122 -2.43 6.48 3.72
CA PHE A 122 -2.78 5.70 2.54
C PHE A 122 -4.27 5.88 2.21
N PRO A 123 -4.62 6.51 1.08
CA PRO A 123 -5.99 6.60 0.62
C PRO A 123 -6.60 5.23 0.31
N ALA A 124 -7.93 5.17 0.26
CA ALA A 124 -8.73 3.98 -0.10
C ALA A 124 -8.25 3.16 -1.31
N GLN A 125 -7.50 3.73 -2.26
CA GLN A 125 -6.91 2.96 -3.37
C GLN A 125 -5.98 1.83 -2.92
N TYR A 126 -5.42 1.91 -1.70
CA TYR A 126 -4.62 0.85 -1.10
C TYR A 126 -5.46 -0.31 -0.53
N ASN A 127 -6.80 -0.22 -0.58
CA ASN A 127 -7.70 -1.34 -0.24
C ASN A 127 -7.58 -2.51 -1.21
N THR A 128 -7.14 -2.23 -2.44
CA THR A 128 -6.76 -3.25 -3.41
C THR A 128 -5.23 -3.34 -3.42
N PRO A 129 -4.65 -4.37 -2.78
CA PRO A 129 -3.21 -4.55 -2.77
C PRO A 129 -2.65 -4.72 -4.18
N ASP A 130 -1.46 -4.17 -4.39
CA ASP A 130 -0.62 -4.58 -5.50
C ASP A 130 0.27 -5.74 -5.03
N ARG A 131 0.40 -6.77 -5.86
CA ARG A 131 1.28 -7.91 -5.58
C ARG A 131 2.75 -7.52 -5.71
N ALA A 132 3.04 -6.56 -6.58
CA ALA A 132 4.37 -6.01 -6.74
C ALA A 132 4.73 -5.11 -5.57
N ALA A 133 6.01 -5.11 -5.20
CA ALA A 133 6.49 -4.30 -4.10
C ALA A 133 6.76 -2.85 -4.52
N GLU A 134 6.67 -1.96 -3.57
CA GLU A 134 7.15 -0.58 -3.65
C GLU A 134 7.75 -0.20 -2.31
N GLN A 135 8.53 0.88 -2.28
CA GLN A 135 9.20 1.31 -1.07
C GLN A 135 8.80 2.72 -0.70
N ILE A 136 8.59 2.95 0.59
CA ILE A 136 8.20 4.26 1.12
C ILE A 136 9.32 4.97 1.90
N MET A 137 10.39 4.23 2.22
CA MET A 137 11.57 4.77 2.89
C MET A 137 12.79 3.87 2.67
N GLN A 138 13.98 4.45 2.56
CA GLN A 138 15.28 3.74 2.49
C GLN A 138 16.40 4.47 3.20
N TRP A 139 17.37 3.68 3.70
CA TRP A 139 18.74 4.12 3.91
C TRP A 139 19.63 3.50 2.85
N HIS A 140 20.19 4.35 2.01
CA HIS A 140 21.01 3.94 0.88
C HIS A 140 22.44 4.40 1.13
N ALA A 141 23.40 3.50 0.89
CA ALA A 141 24.81 3.86 1.02
C ALA A 141 25.32 4.58 -0.23
N VAL A 142 26.47 5.23 -0.10
CA VAL A 142 27.18 5.76 -1.26
C VAL A 142 28.41 4.88 -1.49
N PRO A 143 28.63 4.41 -2.72
CA PRO A 143 29.80 3.60 -3.04
C PRO A 143 31.11 4.27 -2.63
N ASP A 144 31.98 3.52 -1.99
CA ASP A 144 33.38 3.88 -1.81
C ASP A 144 34.13 3.76 -3.15
N ALA A 145 35.34 4.31 -3.19
CA ALA A 145 36.17 4.22 -4.39
C ALA A 145 36.44 2.75 -4.76
N GLY A 146 36.02 2.34 -5.97
CA GLY A 146 36.13 0.96 -6.44
C GLY A 146 34.84 0.14 -6.31
N GLU A 147 33.77 0.73 -5.76
CA GLU A 147 32.46 0.11 -5.68
C GLU A 147 31.48 0.67 -6.72
N GLU A 148 30.39 -0.06 -6.92
CA GLU A 148 29.25 0.36 -7.72
C GLU A 148 28.05 0.68 -6.83
N TRP A 149 27.05 1.36 -7.39
CA TRP A 149 25.79 1.58 -6.70
C TRP A 149 25.08 0.25 -6.43
N ARG A 150 24.72 0.04 -5.16
CA ARG A 150 24.13 -1.19 -4.63
C ARG A 150 22.72 -0.93 -4.13
N THR A 151 21.92 -1.98 -3.93
CA THR A 151 20.61 -1.89 -3.29
C THR A 151 20.72 -1.24 -1.89
N PRO A 152 19.73 -0.45 -1.43
CA PRO A 152 19.72 0.08 -0.07
C PRO A 152 19.81 -1.04 0.97
N ALA A 153 20.64 -0.85 1.99
CA ALA A 153 20.82 -1.82 3.08
C ALA A 153 19.58 -1.93 3.97
N LYS A 154 18.77 -0.87 4.07
CA LYS A 154 17.54 -0.88 4.85
C LYS A 154 16.42 -0.20 4.09
N SER A 155 15.23 -0.77 4.16
CA SER A 155 14.04 -0.15 3.57
C SER A 155 12.73 -0.62 4.18
N LEU A 156 11.74 0.27 4.14
CA LEU A 156 10.36 -0.03 4.49
C LEU A 156 9.56 -0.10 3.19
N GLN A 157 9.10 -1.30 2.89
CA GLN A 157 8.38 -1.63 1.67
C GLN A 157 6.91 -1.89 1.95
N ILE A 158 6.10 -1.79 0.89
CA ILE A 158 4.74 -2.28 0.85
C ILE A 158 4.68 -3.35 -0.22
N GLN A 159 4.23 -4.54 0.16
CA GLN A 159 4.01 -5.63 -0.77
C GLN A 159 2.77 -6.40 -0.35
N ASN A 160 1.85 -6.66 -1.29
CA ASN A 160 0.63 -7.40 -1.01
C ASN A 160 -0.17 -6.83 0.18
N GLY A 161 -0.19 -5.49 0.31
CA GLY A 161 -0.94 -4.76 1.34
C GLY A 161 -0.32 -4.83 2.74
N ARG A 162 0.97 -5.22 2.84
CA ARG A 162 1.68 -5.36 4.11
C ARG A 162 2.97 -4.57 4.10
N PHE A 163 3.34 -4.03 5.27
CA PHE A 163 4.63 -3.41 5.46
C PHE A 163 5.71 -4.46 5.65
N ILE A 164 6.77 -4.39 4.85
CA ILE A 164 7.92 -5.28 4.94
C ILE A 164 9.17 -4.44 5.23
N MET A 165 9.76 -4.60 6.41
CA MET A 165 11.04 -3.98 6.73
C MET A 165 12.18 -4.90 6.31
N LYS A 166 12.96 -4.48 5.32
CA LYS A 166 14.18 -5.16 4.89
C LYS A 166 15.39 -4.57 5.60
N ILE A 167 16.25 -5.43 6.14
CA ILE A 167 17.51 -5.05 6.79
C ILE A 167 18.60 -6.00 6.34
N GLY A 168 19.61 -5.47 5.67
CA GLY A 168 20.78 -6.18 5.18
C GLY A 168 22.10 -5.49 5.57
N TYR A 169 23.21 -6.21 5.43
CA TYR A 169 24.55 -5.68 5.64
C TYR A 169 25.62 -6.45 4.85
N ASN A 170 26.76 -5.80 4.62
CA ASN A 170 28.01 -6.43 4.18
C ASN A 170 29.15 -5.84 5.01
N SER A 171 30.02 -6.68 5.54
CA SER A 171 31.16 -6.27 6.35
C SER A 171 32.45 -6.08 5.54
N GLN A 172 32.47 -6.53 4.28
CA GLN A 172 33.59 -6.25 3.38
C GLN A 172 33.71 -4.75 3.09
N PRO A 173 34.92 -4.15 3.17
CA PRO A 173 35.15 -2.75 2.83
C PRO A 173 34.86 -2.38 1.37
N ILE A 174 34.83 -3.39 0.50
CA ILE A 174 34.46 -3.27 -0.91
C ILE A 174 33.43 -4.37 -1.19
N SER A 175 32.23 -3.99 -1.59
CA SER A 175 31.15 -4.88 -1.98
C SER A 175 30.56 -4.46 -3.33
N SER A 176 29.93 -5.42 -4.01
CA SER A 176 29.38 -5.24 -5.37
C SER A 176 27.88 -5.51 -5.35
N ALA A 177 27.13 -4.87 -6.26
CA ALA A 177 25.70 -5.10 -6.44
C ALA A 177 25.38 -6.54 -6.86
N SER A 178 26.36 -7.25 -7.41
CA SER A 178 26.26 -8.68 -7.75
C SER A 178 26.44 -9.61 -6.54
N VAL A 179 26.92 -9.11 -5.40
CA VAL A 179 27.15 -9.89 -4.18
C VAL A 179 25.93 -9.74 -3.27
N PRO A 180 25.32 -10.85 -2.82
CA PRO A 180 24.23 -10.78 -1.86
C PRO A 180 24.70 -10.20 -0.52
N PHE A 181 23.76 -9.68 0.26
CA PHE A 181 24.04 -9.32 1.66
C PHE A 181 24.61 -10.51 2.42
N GLU A 182 25.60 -10.25 3.28
CA GLU A 182 26.15 -11.28 4.20
C GLU A 182 25.05 -11.80 5.13
N GLY A 183 24.14 -10.91 5.52
CA GLY A 183 22.85 -11.28 6.09
C GLY A 183 21.78 -10.30 5.66
N GLU A 184 20.61 -10.82 5.29
CA GLU A 184 19.38 -10.04 5.04
C GLU A 184 18.26 -10.64 5.90
N LYS A 185 17.44 -9.78 6.51
CA LYS A 185 16.18 -10.14 7.14
C LYS A 185 15.06 -9.29 6.58
N GLN A 186 13.90 -9.92 6.43
CA GLN A 186 12.65 -9.26 6.08
C GLN A 186 11.66 -9.49 7.22
N TYR A 187 11.11 -8.40 7.76
CA TYR A 187 10.13 -8.44 8.83
C TYR A 187 8.79 -7.95 8.31
N ASP A 188 7.76 -8.79 8.47
CA ASP A 188 6.39 -8.38 8.25
C ASP A 188 5.92 -7.54 9.45
N LEU A 189 5.67 -6.26 9.20
CA LEU A 189 5.26 -5.27 10.21
C LEU A 189 3.74 -5.08 10.27
N GLY A 190 2.98 -5.98 9.64
CA GLY A 190 1.52 -5.95 9.63
C GLY A 190 0.92 -5.27 8.40
N PRO A 191 -0.43 -5.23 8.34
CA PRO A 191 -1.14 -4.66 7.22
C PRO A 191 -0.97 -3.14 7.11
N VAL A 192 -1.07 -2.65 5.88
CA VAL A 192 -1.34 -1.24 5.59
C VAL A 192 -2.80 -0.95 5.94
N THR A 193 -3.04 -0.02 6.85
CA THR A 193 -4.39 0.51 7.08
C THR A 193 -4.64 1.69 6.18
N THR A 194 -5.75 1.67 5.45
CA THR A 194 -6.20 2.77 4.61
C THR A 194 -7.03 3.78 5.38
N ASP A 195 -7.16 4.95 4.80
CA ASP A 195 -7.91 6.10 5.32
C ASP A 195 -7.55 6.48 6.76
N ALA A 196 -6.30 6.22 7.13
CA ALA A 196 -5.74 6.50 8.44
C ALA A 196 -4.25 6.81 8.37
N TRP A 197 -3.83 7.82 9.13
CA TRP A 197 -2.42 8.10 9.35
C TRP A 197 -1.77 7.02 10.21
N GLN A 198 -0.62 6.55 9.74
CA GLN A 198 0.26 5.61 10.40
C GLN A 198 1.60 6.30 10.65
N GLN A 199 1.96 6.45 11.91
CA GLN A 199 3.21 7.07 12.33
C GLN A 199 4.27 5.99 12.50
N PHE A 200 5.46 6.22 11.94
CA PHE A 200 6.65 5.40 12.15
C PHE A 200 7.76 6.21 12.80
N ALA A 201 8.39 5.63 13.83
CA ALA A 201 9.66 6.11 14.36
C ALA A 201 10.70 4.99 14.32
N PHE A 202 11.95 5.38 14.12
CA PHE A 202 13.09 4.49 14.01
C PHE A 202 14.21 5.01 14.91
N HIS A 203 14.79 4.11 15.68
CA HIS A 203 16.04 4.34 16.41
C HIS A 203 17.08 3.38 15.85
N VAL A 204 18.17 3.93 15.32
CA VAL A 204 19.12 3.14 14.53
C VAL A 204 20.53 3.40 15.01
N ILE A 205 21.28 2.32 15.27
CA ILE A 205 22.75 2.34 15.32
C ILE A 205 23.25 1.71 14.01
N HIS A 206 23.69 2.56 13.09
CA HIS A 206 24.24 2.16 11.79
C HIS A 206 25.56 1.43 11.96
N SER A 207 25.55 0.13 11.67
CA SER A 207 26.75 -0.71 11.70
C SER A 207 26.61 -1.89 10.75
N TYR A 208 27.73 -2.38 10.23
CA TYR A 208 27.84 -3.70 9.57
C TYR A 208 28.17 -4.82 10.57
N GLY A 209 28.46 -4.49 11.83
CA GLY A 209 28.85 -5.41 12.89
C GLY A 209 27.75 -5.74 13.89
N SER A 210 28.12 -6.49 14.93
CA SER A 210 27.23 -6.93 16.01
C SER A 210 26.70 -5.82 16.91
N ASP A 211 27.31 -4.63 16.85
CA ASP A 211 26.92 -3.42 17.58
C ASP A 211 25.75 -2.66 16.95
N GLY A 212 25.28 -3.09 15.77
CA GLY A 212 24.15 -2.45 15.09
C GLY A 212 22.80 -2.68 15.79
N LEU A 213 21.90 -1.72 15.60
CA LEU A 213 20.55 -1.71 16.15
C LEU A 213 19.57 -1.09 15.15
N VAL A 214 18.39 -1.67 15.02
CA VAL A 214 17.23 -1.04 14.38
C VAL A 214 16.01 -1.34 15.24
N GLU A 215 15.43 -0.30 15.83
CA GLU A 215 14.15 -0.37 16.52
C GLU A 215 13.10 0.38 15.71
N VAL A 216 11.88 -0.17 15.63
CA VAL A 216 10.78 0.43 14.90
C VAL A 216 9.56 0.52 15.78
N TRP A 217 8.95 1.69 15.82
CA TRP A 217 7.64 1.92 16.42
C TRP A 217 6.65 2.24 15.31
N LYS A 218 5.43 1.72 15.46
CA LYS A 218 4.28 2.10 14.65
C LYS A 218 3.17 2.58 15.60
N ASN A 219 2.72 3.81 15.40
CA ASN A 219 1.71 4.47 16.25
C ASN A 219 2.07 4.39 17.75
N GLY A 220 3.32 4.71 18.09
CA GLY A 220 3.84 4.70 19.46
C GLY A 220 4.12 3.32 20.06
N THR A 221 3.77 2.22 19.39
CA THR A 221 4.06 0.85 19.86
C THR A 221 5.32 0.32 19.21
N LYS A 222 6.29 -0.19 19.99
CA LYS A 222 7.47 -0.87 19.44
C LYS A 222 7.03 -2.17 18.77
N ILE A 223 7.32 -2.33 17.49
CA ILE A 223 6.92 -3.49 16.68
C ILE A 223 8.12 -4.29 16.13
N LEU A 224 9.32 -3.74 16.20
CA LEU A 224 10.55 -4.45 15.80
C LEU A 224 11.73 -3.99 16.67
N GLU A 225 12.56 -4.95 17.03
CA GLU A 225 13.93 -4.74 17.49
C GLU A 225 14.83 -5.73 16.73
N HIS A 226 15.79 -5.20 15.98
CA HIS A 226 16.81 -5.97 15.28
C HIS A 226 18.19 -5.58 15.83
N ARG A 227 18.99 -6.57 16.21
CA ARG A 227 20.39 -6.40 16.63
C ARG A 227 21.32 -7.03 15.62
N GLY A 228 22.45 -6.37 15.38
CA GLY A 228 23.48 -6.77 14.43
C GLY A 228 23.54 -5.87 13.19
N GLY A 229 24.25 -6.38 12.18
CA GLY A 229 24.58 -5.64 10.97
C GLY A 229 23.33 -5.18 10.21
N ASN A 230 23.33 -3.90 9.84
CA ASN A 230 22.26 -3.24 9.12
C ASN A 230 22.75 -2.20 8.08
N SER A 231 24.06 -2.09 7.84
CA SER A 231 24.66 -1.15 6.90
C SER A 231 25.83 -1.80 6.16
N TYR A 232 26.28 -1.20 5.06
CA TYR A 232 27.55 -1.55 4.42
C TYR A 232 28.75 -1.04 5.26
N ASN A 233 29.91 -1.67 5.10
CA ASN A 233 31.19 -1.18 5.63
C ASN A 233 31.80 -0.12 4.70
N ASP A 234 31.07 0.98 4.54
CA ASP A 234 31.49 2.09 3.68
C ASP A 234 32.01 3.26 4.53
N THR A 235 32.82 4.14 3.92
CA THR A 235 33.39 5.32 4.60
C THR A 235 32.33 6.33 5.04
N ARG A 236 31.21 6.42 4.32
CA ARG A 236 30.09 7.32 4.62
C ARG A 236 28.93 6.57 5.25
N LEU A 237 28.32 7.18 6.26
CA LEU A 237 27.02 6.72 6.76
C LEU A 237 25.96 6.83 5.65
N PRO A 238 24.91 5.99 5.65
CA PRO A 238 23.92 6.02 4.59
C PRO A 238 23.12 7.34 4.61
N TYR A 239 22.63 7.74 3.45
CA TYR A 239 21.64 8.80 3.34
C TYR A 239 20.23 8.25 3.43
N TRP A 240 19.32 9.06 3.97
CA TRP A 240 17.94 8.66 4.22
C TRP A 240 17.00 9.26 3.17
N LYS A 241 16.10 8.45 2.64
CA LYS A 241 15.04 8.88 1.73
C LYS A 241 13.67 8.48 2.26
N VAL A 242 12.70 9.36 2.07
CA VAL A 242 11.28 9.14 2.36
C VAL A 242 10.48 9.54 1.14
N GLY A 243 9.54 8.71 0.71
CA GLY A 243 8.73 9.01 -0.47
C GLY A 243 8.09 7.77 -1.05
N LEU A 244 8.10 7.65 -2.38
CA LEU A 244 7.64 6.45 -3.07
C LEU A 244 8.62 6.07 -4.17
N TYR A 245 9.16 4.86 -4.11
CA TYR A 245 9.93 4.24 -5.19
C TYR A 245 9.27 2.93 -5.62
N LYS A 246 8.89 2.84 -6.89
CA LYS A 246 8.20 1.68 -7.46
C LYS A 246 9.00 1.07 -8.60
N TRP A 247 10.10 0.41 -8.24
CA TRP A 247 11.02 -0.22 -9.20
C TRP A 247 10.38 -1.22 -10.16
N PRO A 248 9.26 -1.93 -9.85
CA PRO A 248 8.61 -2.79 -10.84
C PRO A 248 8.03 -2.01 -12.04
N TRP A 249 7.91 -0.68 -11.96
CA TRP A 249 7.54 0.18 -13.08
C TRP A 249 8.74 0.68 -13.90
N ASN A 250 9.98 0.35 -13.51
CA ASN A 250 11.16 0.77 -14.27
C ASN A 250 11.10 0.22 -15.71
N GLY A 251 11.54 1.03 -16.66
CA GLY A 251 11.53 0.75 -18.10
C GLY A 251 10.11 0.68 -18.65
N THR A 252 9.62 -0.54 -18.84
CA THR A 252 8.26 -0.81 -19.37
C THR A 252 7.47 -1.76 -18.47
N GLY A 253 7.98 -1.96 -17.23
CA GLY A 253 7.37 -2.84 -16.26
C GLY A 253 5.98 -2.36 -15.85
N LYS A 254 5.10 -3.32 -15.54
CA LYS A 254 3.70 -3.09 -15.21
C LYS A 254 3.28 -3.93 -14.01
N THR A 255 2.29 -3.43 -13.27
CA THR A 255 1.76 -4.07 -12.06
C THR A 255 0.23 -4.03 -12.02
N ASP A 256 -0.38 -4.47 -10.92
CA ASP A 256 -1.84 -4.49 -10.78
C ASP A 256 -2.46 -3.08 -10.68
N VAL A 257 -1.63 -2.07 -10.42
CA VAL A 257 -1.99 -0.65 -10.40
C VAL A 257 -1.11 0.14 -11.35
N SER A 258 -1.62 1.28 -11.85
CA SER A 258 -0.88 2.20 -12.73
C SER A 258 -0.65 3.58 -12.09
N THR A 259 -1.16 3.80 -10.88
CA THR A 259 -1.00 5.06 -10.13
C THR A 259 -0.96 4.77 -8.64
N ARG A 260 -0.16 5.56 -7.92
CA ARG A 260 -0.08 5.58 -6.46
C ARG A 260 -0.13 7.02 -5.99
N VAL A 261 -0.90 7.24 -4.94
CA VAL A 261 -1.04 8.51 -4.22
C VAL A 261 -1.02 8.22 -2.73
N LEU A 262 -0.17 8.91 -1.99
CA LEU A 262 -0.06 8.80 -0.53
C LEU A 262 0.42 10.14 0.02
N TYR A 263 0.26 10.33 1.33
CA TYR A 263 0.61 11.59 1.97
C TYR A 263 1.63 11.36 3.07
N PHE A 264 2.61 12.25 3.17
CA PHE A 264 3.60 12.27 4.24
C PHE A 264 3.50 13.55 5.03
N ASP A 265 3.77 13.44 6.32
CA ASP A 265 3.84 14.57 7.24
C ASP A 265 4.75 14.20 8.42
N ASN A 266 5.08 15.16 9.29
CA ASN A 266 5.88 14.95 10.48
C ASN A 266 7.22 14.24 10.20
N ILE A 267 7.92 14.64 9.14
CA ILE A 267 9.21 14.04 8.79
C ILE A 267 10.29 14.64 9.69
N ARG A 268 10.93 13.84 10.54
CA ARG A 268 11.95 14.31 11.48
C ARG A 268 13.22 13.48 11.44
N GLN A 269 14.34 14.13 11.74
CA GLN A 269 15.60 13.48 12.14
C GLN A 269 16.05 14.04 13.48
N GLY A 270 16.43 13.16 14.38
CA GLY A 270 16.83 13.50 15.74
C GLY A 270 18.18 12.90 16.13
N THR A 271 18.85 13.52 17.10
CA THR A 271 20.11 13.02 17.68
C THR A 271 19.87 11.73 18.47
N SER A 272 20.93 11.06 18.92
CA SER A 272 20.81 9.90 19.82
C SER A 272 20.10 10.21 21.15
N ALA A 273 20.05 11.48 21.56
CA ALA A 273 19.34 11.91 22.77
C ALA A 273 17.83 12.14 22.54
N ALA A 274 17.34 12.05 21.30
CA ALA A 274 15.93 12.20 21.00
C ALA A 274 15.10 11.08 21.63
N THR A 275 13.86 11.41 21.96
CA THR A 275 12.88 10.49 22.52
C THR A 275 11.81 10.13 21.50
N LEU A 276 11.13 9.00 21.72
CA LEU A 276 10.00 8.60 20.88
C LEU A 276 8.95 9.71 20.76
N GLU A 277 8.62 10.39 21.85
CA GLU A 277 7.61 11.47 21.87
C GLU A 277 8.03 12.65 20.98
N GLU A 278 9.29 13.08 21.07
CA GLU A 278 9.85 14.13 20.20
C GLU A 278 9.83 13.72 18.72
N MET A 279 9.99 12.42 18.43
CA MET A 279 9.96 11.92 17.06
C MET A 279 8.54 11.70 16.53
N THR A 280 7.54 11.41 17.37
CA THR A 280 6.16 11.11 16.92
C THR A 280 5.24 12.33 16.88
N GLY A 281 5.60 13.38 17.61
CA GLY A 281 4.84 14.62 17.69
C GLY A 281 3.40 14.44 18.15
N LYS A 282 2.52 15.37 17.75
CA LYS A 282 1.13 15.45 18.20
C LYS A 282 0.17 15.18 17.04
N LYS A 283 -0.27 13.93 16.89
CA LYS A 283 -1.35 13.60 15.96
C LYS A 283 -2.59 14.47 16.24
N ILE A 284 -3.06 15.23 15.26
CA ILE A 284 -4.40 15.83 15.35
C ILE A 284 -5.42 14.68 15.36
N THR A 285 -6.23 14.62 16.41
CA THR A 285 -7.44 13.82 16.39
C THR A 285 -8.40 14.46 15.40
N GLN A 286 -8.33 14.05 14.14
CA GLN A 286 -9.33 14.41 13.14
C GLN A 286 -10.69 13.95 13.69
N PRO A 287 -11.68 14.83 13.88
CA PRO A 287 -13.02 14.37 14.17
C PRO A 287 -13.42 13.42 13.04
N ALA A 288 -13.99 12.26 13.38
CA ALA A 288 -14.52 11.34 12.38
C ALA A 288 -15.33 12.16 11.36
N PRO A 289 -15.18 11.93 10.04
CA PRO A 289 -15.98 12.65 9.07
C PRO A 289 -17.44 12.51 9.51
N THR A 290 -18.10 13.64 9.79
CA THR A 290 -19.53 13.64 10.08
C THR A 290 -20.16 12.88 8.92
N PRO A 291 -20.87 11.76 9.17
CA PRO A 291 -21.49 11.02 8.08
C PRO A 291 -22.32 12.04 7.29
N THR A 292 -22.00 12.20 6.00
CA THR A 292 -22.88 12.93 5.09
C THR A 292 -24.25 12.29 5.29
N PRO A 293 -25.30 13.03 5.70
CA PRO A 293 -26.61 12.44 5.85
C PRO A 293 -26.93 11.76 4.52
N GLU A 294 -27.14 10.45 4.59
CA GLU A 294 -27.69 9.69 3.48
C GLU A 294 -28.96 10.45 3.05
N PRO A 295 -29.16 10.74 1.75
CA PRO A 295 -30.35 11.48 1.33
C PRO A 295 -31.55 10.76 1.91
N GLU A 296 -32.28 11.46 2.78
CA GLU A 296 -33.47 10.92 3.43
C GLU A 296 -34.39 10.47 2.30
N VAL A 297 -34.55 9.15 2.17
CA VAL A 297 -35.39 8.59 1.13
C VAL A 297 -36.81 8.95 1.54
N THR A 298 -37.33 10.07 1.02
CA THR A 298 -38.72 10.44 1.23
C THR A 298 -39.54 9.23 0.78
N PRO A 299 -40.35 8.62 1.66
CA PRO A 299 -41.16 7.48 1.25
C PRO A 299 -42.01 7.94 0.08
N THR A 300 -41.83 7.27 -1.07
CA THR A 300 -42.74 7.46 -2.20
C THR A 300 -44.13 7.09 -1.70
N PRO A 301 -45.15 7.95 -1.83
CA PRO A 301 -46.49 7.62 -1.37
C PRO A 301 -46.93 6.33 -2.04
N GLU A 302 -47.32 5.36 -1.22
CA GLU A 302 -47.90 4.11 -1.65
C GLU A 302 -49.15 4.43 -2.50
N PRO A 303 -49.34 3.81 -3.69
CA PRO A 303 -50.50 4.09 -4.52
C PRO A 303 -51.77 3.76 -3.73
N GLU A 304 -52.63 4.77 -3.56
CA GLU A 304 -53.91 4.63 -2.89
C GLU A 304 -54.78 3.63 -3.66
N VAL A 305 -54.99 2.44 -3.08
CA VAL A 305 -55.78 1.38 -3.70
C VAL A 305 -57.24 1.81 -3.66
N THR A 306 -57.77 2.30 -4.78
CA THR A 306 -59.19 2.63 -4.89
C THR A 306 -60.00 1.32 -4.78
N PRO A 307 -60.96 1.20 -3.85
CA PRO A 307 -61.76 -0.01 -3.72
C PRO A 307 -62.55 -0.24 -5.02
N THR A 308 -62.38 -1.43 -5.59
CA THR A 308 -63.20 -1.90 -6.72
C THR A 308 -64.62 -2.13 -6.21
N PRO A 309 -65.67 -1.59 -6.85
CA PRO A 309 -67.05 -1.81 -6.41
C PRO A 309 -67.41 -3.29 -6.51
N GLU A 310 -68.08 -3.80 -5.47
CA GLU A 310 -68.65 -5.16 -5.43
C GLU A 310 -69.69 -5.34 -6.55
N PRO A 311 -69.73 -6.51 -7.23
CA PRO A 311 -70.74 -6.79 -8.23
C PRO A 311 -72.13 -6.94 -7.59
N GLU A 312 -73.09 -6.20 -8.12
CA GLU A 312 -74.50 -6.26 -7.75
C GLU A 312 -75.10 -7.62 -8.20
N VAL A 313 -75.58 -8.42 -7.25
CA VAL A 313 -76.14 -9.75 -7.53
C VAL A 313 -77.58 -9.60 -8.01
N THR A 314 -77.82 -9.85 -9.29
CA THR A 314 -79.18 -9.88 -9.86
C THR A 314 -79.86 -11.21 -9.52
N PRO A 315 -81.09 -11.24 -8.98
CA PRO A 315 -81.76 -12.50 -8.65
C PRO A 315 -82.08 -13.32 -9.91
N THR A 316 -81.77 -14.61 -9.83
CA THR A 316 -82.00 -15.61 -10.88
C THR A 316 -83.48 -16.02 -10.91
N PRO A 317 -84.16 -16.05 -12.06
CA PRO A 317 -85.54 -16.52 -12.15
C PRO A 317 -85.66 -18.04 -11.94
N GLU A 318 -86.74 -18.44 -11.27
CA GLU A 318 -87.11 -19.84 -10.99
C GLU A 318 -87.31 -20.66 -12.28
N PRO A 319 -86.83 -21.93 -12.33
CA PRO A 319 -87.00 -22.78 -13.50
C PRO A 319 -88.40 -23.40 -13.59
N GLU A 320 -89.03 -23.23 -14.74
CA GLU A 320 -90.29 -23.86 -15.13
C GLU A 320 -90.06 -25.34 -15.51
N VAL A 321 -90.86 -26.24 -14.95
CA VAL A 321 -90.69 -27.70 -15.12
C VAL A 321 -91.40 -28.16 -16.39
N THR A 322 -90.66 -28.71 -17.36
CA THR A 322 -91.22 -29.33 -18.58
C THR A 322 -91.01 -30.86 -18.55
N PRO A 323 -92.01 -31.68 -18.93
CA PRO A 323 -91.96 -33.12 -18.71
C PRO A 323 -91.05 -33.89 -19.69
N THR A 324 -90.49 -34.98 -19.17
CA THR A 324 -89.53 -35.91 -19.79
C THR A 324 -90.14 -36.79 -20.89
N PRO A 325 -89.49 -36.93 -22.06
CA PRO A 325 -89.72 -38.05 -22.98
C PRO A 325 -88.70 -39.19 -22.83
N GLU A 326 -89.18 -40.41 -23.12
CA GLU A 326 -88.57 -41.75 -22.96
C GLU A 326 -87.28 -42.02 -23.76
N PRO A 327 -86.47 -43.03 -23.37
CA PRO A 327 -85.15 -43.28 -23.93
C PRO A 327 -85.16 -44.14 -25.21
N THR A 328 -84.20 -43.89 -26.10
CA THR A 328 -83.86 -44.74 -27.26
C THR A 328 -82.37 -45.12 -27.20
N PRO A 329 -81.94 -46.35 -27.56
CA PRO A 329 -80.68 -46.94 -27.08
C PRO A 329 -79.43 -46.57 -27.90
N THR A 330 -78.28 -46.54 -27.22
CA THR A 330 -76.94 -46.22 -27.76
C THR A 330 -76.23 -47.43 -28.39
N LYS A 331 -75.57 -47.18 -29.53
CA LYS A 331 -74.53 -48.05 -30.12
C LYS A 331 -73.15 -47.68 -29.55
N LYS A 332 -72.36 -48.71 -29.24
CA LYS A 332 -70.95 -48.67 -28.81
C LYS A 332 -70.00 -48.36 -29.99
N TRP A 333 -68.79 -47.82 -29.73
CA TRP A 333 -67.47 -48.49 -29.96
C TRP A 333 -66.22 -47.55 -29.89
N ASN A 334 -65.23 -48.00 -29.11
CA ASN A 334 -63.73 -47.90 -29.08
C ASN A 334 -62.83 -46.66 -29.24
N ASN A 335 -61.95 -46.53 -28.23
CA ASN A 335 -60.46 -46.71 -28.16
C ASN A 335 -59.48 -46.20 -29.23
N GLY A 336 -58.40 -45.56 -28.72
CA GLY A 336 -57.02 -45.62 -29.25
C GLY A 336 -56.11 -44.53 -28.65
N LYS A 337 -55.33 -44.80 -27.59
CA LYS A 337 -53.86 -45.10 -27.55
C LYS A 337 -52.93 -44.08 -28.23
N GLY A 338 -52.00 -43.49 -27.46
CA GLY A 338 -50.83 -42.75 -27.93
C GLY A 338 -49.49 -43.42 -27.54
N PRO A 339 -48.37 -43.03 -28.18
CA PRO A 339 -46.99 -43.18 -27.65
C PRO A 339 -46.19 -41.86 -27.85
N ASN A 340 -44.93 -41.61 -27.47
CA ASN A 340 -43.93 -42.06 -26.48
C ASN A 340 -42.80 -40.98 -26.54
N LYS A 341 -41.97 -40.82 -25.49
CA LYS A 341 -40.87 -39.82 -25.40
C LYS A 341 -39.51 -40.37 -25.88
N GLU A 342 -38.67 -39.53 -26.49
CA GLU A 342 -37.23 -39.77 -26.74
C GLU A 342 -36.33 -38.61 -26.27
N HIS A 343 -35.12 -38.98 -25.81
CA HIS A 343 -33.96 -38.13 -25.47
C HIS A 343 -33.00 -38.02 -26.67
N PRO A 344 -32.10 -37.00 -26.71
CA PRO A 344 -30.83 -37.13 -27.42
C PRO A 344 -29.58 -36.94 -26.55
N LYS A 345 -28.53 -37.62 -27.02
CA LYS A 345 -27.18 -37.81 -26.46
C LYS A 345 -26.23 -36.65 -26.73
N LYS A 346 -25.20 -36.54 -25.87
CA LYS A 346 -23.93 -35.82 -26.08
C LYS A 346 -23.13 -36.39 -27.28
N LYS A 347 -22.38 -35.52 -27.96
CA LYS A 347 -21.23 -35.85 -28.80
C LYS A 347 -20.03 -34.99 -28.39
N ASN A 348 -18.87 -35.66 -28.50
CA ASN A 348 -17.46 -35.32 -28.30
C ASN A 348 -17.04 -33.85 -28.30
#